data_AF-A0A2E3KDR9-F1
#
_entry.id   AF-A0A2E3KDR9-F1
#
_cell.length_a   1.000
_cell.length_b   1.000
_cell.length_c   1.000
_cell.angle_alpha   90.00
_cell.angle_beta   90.00
_cell.angle_gamma   90.00
#
_symmetry.space_group_name_H-M   'P 1'
#
loop_
_entity.id
_entity.type
_entity.pdbx_description
1 polymer ?
#
loop_
_entity_poly.entity_id
_entity_poly.type
_entity_poly.pdbx_seq_one_letter_code
_entity_poly.pdbx_strand_id
1 'polypeptide(L)'
;MKITRAVKKILDNYESDSPGTKANLARILMQGRLGGTGKIVILPVDQGFEHGPARSFAPNPDAYDPRYHFQLALDAGLSAHAAPLGMIEASADSFAGQIPTIMKL
;
A
#
# COMPACT_ATOMS: atom_id res chain seq x y z
N MET A 1 -11.61 0.67 15.13
CA MET A 1 -10.14 0.70 15.26
C MET A 1 -9.76 1.78 16.26
N LYS A 2 -8.92 1.48 17.27
CA LYS A 2 -8.37 2.54 18.14
C LYS A 2 -7.20 3.20 17.41
N ILE A 3 -7.25 4.51 17.17
CA ILE A 3 -6.17 5.28 16.53
C ILE A 3 -5.31 5.97 17.59
N THR A 4 -4.03 6.19 17.28
CA THR A 4 -3.13 6.93 18.18
C THR A 4 -3.44 8.43 18.17
N ARG A 5 -2.96 9.15 19.19
CA ARG A 5 -3.07 10.61 19.22
C ARG A 5 -2.36 11.28 18.05
N ALA A 6 -1.24 10.73 17.58
CA ALA A 6 -0.50 11.25 16.44
C ALA A 6 -1.34 11.13 15.15
N VAL A 7 -1.90 9.96 14.90
CA VAL A 7 -2.77 9.73 13.73
C VAL A 7 -4.06 10.56 13.82
N LYS A 8 -4.69 10.65 15.00
CA LYS A 8 -5.86 11.51 15.20
C LYS A 8 -5.57 12.95 14.81
N LYS A 9 -4.47 13.54 15.29
CA LYS A 9 -4.07 14.91 14.93
C LYS A 9 -3.93 15.11 13.42
N ILE A 10 -3.43 14.11 12.68
CA ILE A 10 -3.35 14.17 11.22
C ILE A 10 -4.75 14.18 10.63
N LEU A 11 -5.60 13.22 11.01
CA LEU A 11 -6.97 13.06 10.50
C LEU A 11 -7.88 14.26 10.82
N ASP A 12 -7.63 14.98 11.92
CA ASP A 12 -8.34 16.20 12.29
C ASP A 12 -8.16 17.32 11.23
N ASN A 13 -7.16 17.24 10.33
CA ASN A 13 -6.99 18.18 9.21
C ASN A 13 -7.83 17.84 7.96
N TYR A 14 -8.54 16.72 7.96
CA TYR A 14 -9.31 16.21 6.82
C TYR A 14 -10.82 16.20 7.13
N GLU A 15 -11.32 17.09 7.99
CA GLU A 15 -12.76 17.14 8.36
C GLU A 15 -13.68 17.51 7.19
N SER A 16 -13.16 18.18 6.16
CA SER A 16 -13.92 18.49 4.95
C SER A 16 -14.07 17.30 4.00
N ASP A 17 -13.28 16.24 4.17
CA ASP A 17 -13.31 15.06 3.31
C ASP A 17 -14.38 14.06 3.71
N SER A 18 -14.73 13.18 2.76
CA SER A 18 -15.69 12.11 3.03
C SER A 18 -15.21 11.19 4.17
N PRO A 19 -16.13 10.62 4.97
CA PRO A 19 -15.78 9.62 5.97
C PRO A 19 -14.98 8.44 5.39
N GLY A 20 -15.24 8.05 4.14
CA GLY A 20 -14.50 6.99 3.45
C GLY A 20 -13.04 7.35 3.17
N THR A 21 -12.77 8.60 2.78
CA THR A 21 -11.40 9.12 2.60
C THR A 21 -10.63 9.05 3.92
N LYS A 22 -11.21 9.58 5.01
CA LYS A 22 -10.57 9.54 6.34
C LYS A 22 -10.36 8.12 6.83
N ALA A 23 -11.30 7.21 6.58
CA ALA A 23 -11.16 5.79 6.93
C ALA A 23 -9.99 5.12 6.20
N ASN A 24 -9.81 5.39 4.91
CA ASN A 24 -8.68 4.86 4.13
C ASN A 24 -7.34 5.43 4.59
N LEU A 25 -7.27 6.75 4.86
CA LEU A 25 -6.07 7.37 5.44
C LEU A 25 -5.73 6.76 6.80
N ALA A 26 -6.72 6.59 7.68
CA ALA A 26 -6.52 5.95 8.98
C ALA A 26 -5.99 4.52 8.83
N ARG A 27 -6.50 3.76 7.86
CA ARG A 27 -6.07 2.39 7.58
C ARG A 27 -4.60 2.33 7.17
N ILE A 28 -4.14 3.23 6.29
CA ILE A 28 -2.73 3.33 5.88
C ILE A 28 -1.85 3.78 7.06
N LEU A 29 -2.24 4.83 7.77
CA LEU A 29 -1.46 5.41 8.88
C LEU A 29 -1.33 4.48 10.10
N MET A 30 -2.22 3.50 10.22
CA MET A 30 -2.20 2.50 11.29
C MET A 30 -1.59 1.16 10.86
N GLN A 31 -1.18 1.01 9.60
CA GLN A 31 -0.64 -0.23 9.06
C GLN A 31 0.88 -0.37 9.31
N GLY A 32 1.30 -1.62 9.53
CA GLY A 32 2.70 -2.02 9.47
C GLY A 32 3.53 -1.54 10.67
N ARG A 33 4.87 -1.60 10.54
CA ARG A 33 5.83 -1.25 11.60
C ARG A 33 5.75 0.22 12.04
N LEU A 34 5.31 1.11 11.15
CA LEU A 34 5.12 2.53 11.44
C LEU A 34 3.68 2.88 11.86
N GLY A 35 2.80 1.88 11.98
CA GLY A 35 1.42 2.06 12.36
C GLY A 35 1.28 2.89 13.64
N GLY A 36 0.49 3.96 13.57
CA GLY A 36 0.24 4.83 14.72
C GLY A 36 1.31 5.88 15.00
N THR A 37 2.45 5.87 14.28
CA THR A 37 3.50 6.88 14.45
C THR A 37 3.18 8.20 13.74
N GLY A 38 2.24 8.17 12.79
CA GLY A 38 1.96 9.29 11.88
C GLY A 38 2.93 9.37 10.69
N LYS A 39 3.83 8.40 10.54
CA LYS A 39 4.71 8.23 9.38
C LYS A 39 4.26 7.04 8.55
N ILE A 40 4.56 7.06 7.25
CA ILE A 40 4.24 5.99 6.32
C ILE A 40 5.46 5.61 5.50
N VAL A 41 5.54 4.34 5.12
CA VAL A 41 6.44 3.84 4.08
C VAL A 41 5.62 2.98 3.14
N ILE A 42 5.67 3.28 1.85
CA ILE A 42 4.87 2.64 0.81
C ILE A 42 5.83 1.92 -0.14
N LEU A 43 5.45 0.75 -0.65
CA LEU A 43 6.13 0.09 -1.76
C LEU A 43 5.46 0.46 -3.09
N PRO A 44 5.99 1.43 -3.86
CA PRO A 44 5.53 1.69 -5.22
C PRO A 44 6.16 0.71 -6.20
N VAL A 45 5.34 0.07 -7.04
CA VAL A 45 5.78 -0.81 -8.13
C VAL A 45 4.94 -0.56 -9.37
N ASP A 46 5.44 0.27 -10.27
CA ASP A 46 4.86 0.56 -11.59
C ASP A 46 5.87 0.40 -12.74
N GLN A 47 7.15 0.11 -12.44
CA GLN A 47 8.22 0.02 -13.43
C GLN A 47 8.00 -1.10 -14.46
N GLY A 48 7.27 -2.16 -14.11
CA GLY A 48 6.92 -3.22 -15.06
C GLY A 48 6.00 -2.71 -16.17
N PHE A 49 5.14 -1.75 -15.84
CA PHE A 49 4.24 -1.09 -16.77
C PHE A 49 4.96 0.03 -17.54
N GLU A 50 5.75 0.88 -16.87
CA GLU A 50 6.39 2.05 -17.49
C GLU A 50 7.64 1.69 -18.34
N HIS A 51 8.35 0.63 -17.99
CA HIS A 51 9.65 0.29 -18.60
C HIS A 51 9.71 -1.12 -19.20
N GLY A 52 8.61 -1.85 -19.12
CA GLY A 52 8.51 -3.23 -19.55
C GLY A 52 8.97 -4.23 -18.47
N PRO A 53 8.29 -5.38 -18.36
CA PRO A 53 8.52 -6.33 -17.27
C PRO A 53 9.90 -6.97 -17.32
N ALA A 54 10.43 -7.26 -18.52
CA ALA A 54 11.74 -7.88 -18.65
C ALA A 54 12.87 -6.99 -18.15
N ARG A 55 12.85 -5.70 -18.52
CA ARG A 55 13.86 -4.74 -18.07
C ARG A 55 13.80 -4.52 -16.56
N SER A 56 12.59 -4.56 -16.00
CA SER A 56 12.33 -4.28 -14.59
C SER A 56 12.56 -5.46 -13.66
N PHE A 57 12.19 -6.68 -14.10
CA PHE A 57 12.10 -7.85 -13.22
C PHE A 57 13.04 -8.99 -13.60
N ALA A 58 13.74 -8.96 -14.75
CA ALA A 58 14.72 -10.00 -15.09
C ALA A 58 15.78 -10.28 -13.99
N PRO A 59 16.30 -9.27 -13.24
CA PRO A 59 17.23 -9.53 -12.15
C PRO A 59 16.62 -10.28 -10.96
N ASN A 60 15.29 -10.30 -10.84
CA ASN A 60 14.55 -10.97 -9.77
C ASN A 60 13.30 -11.66 -10.35
N PRO A 61 13.45 -12.91 -10.85
CA PRO A 61 12.37 -13.62 -11.54
C PRO A 61 11.07 -13.80 -10.74
N ASP A 62 11.12 -13.79 -9.41
CA ASP A 62 9.90 -13.88 -8.60
C ASP A 62 9.04 -12.60 -8.73
N ALA A 63 9.65 -11.45 -9.04
CA ALA A 63 8.96 -10.17 -9.21
C ALA A 63 8.10 -10.09 -10.48
N TYR A 64 8.13 -11.10 -11.35
CA TYR A 64 7.14 -11.19 -12.43
C TYR A 64 5.74 -11.55 -11.92
N ASP A 65 5.65 -12.17 -10.75
CA ASP A 65 4.39 -12.49 -10.09
C ASP A 65 3.94 -11.31 -9.22
N PRO A 66 2.77 -10.69 -9.47
CA PRO A 66 2.27 -9.59 -8.64
C PRO A 66 2.19 -9.92 -7.15
N ARG A 67 1.96 -11.20 -6.79
CA ARG A 67 1.89 -11.66 -5.39
C ARG A 67 3.20 -11.45 -4.63
N TYR A 68 4.34 -11.49 -5.34
CA TYR A 68 5.65 -11.23 -4.77
C TYR A 68 5.71 -9.84 -4.11
N HIS A 69 5.15 -8.82 -4.77
CA HIS A 69 5.20 -7.45 -4.26
C HIS A 69 4.31 -7.23 -3.05
N PHE A 70 3.14 -7.90 -3.00
CA PHE A 70 2.30 -7.91 -1.82
C PHE A 70 3.00 -8.55 -0.62
N GLN A 71 3.59 -9.73 -0.83
CA GLN A 71 4.30 -10.45 0.23
C GLN A 71 5.52 -9.65 0.73
N LEU A 72 6.29 -9.07 -0.18
CA LEU A 72 7.43 -8.20 0.16
C LEU A 72 7.00 -7.03 1.04
N ALA A 73 5.87 -6.38 0.71
CA ALA A 73 5.37 -5.25 1.49
C ALA A 73 4.87 -5.67 2.88
N LEU A 74 4.26 -6.86 3.00
CA LEU A 74 3.84 -7.43 4.28
C LEU A 74 5.04 -7.82 5.15
N ASP A 75 6.02 -8.52 4.60
CA ASP A 75 7.21 -9.00 5.32
C ASP A 75 8.05 -7.83 5.84
N ALA A 76 8.19 -6.78 5.02
CA ALA A 76 8.86 -5.54 5.43
C ALA A 76 8.02 -4.69 6.41
N GLY A 77 6.75 -5.03 6.62
CA GLY A 77 5.82 -4.32 7.51
C GLY A 77 5.53 -2.90 7.04
N LEU A 78 5.26 -2.73 5.75
CA LEU A 78 5.02 -1.43 5.13
C LEU A 78 3.58 -0.95 5.35
N SER A 79 3.35 0.35 5.14
CA SER A 79 2.06 1.00 5.35
C SER A 79 1.07 0.76 4.20
N ALA A 80 1.56 0.60 2.98
CA ALA A 80 0.75 0.30 1.81
C ALA A 80 1.62 -0.23 0.64
N HIS A 81 0.96 -0.82 -0.35
CA HIS A 81 1.51 -1.15 -1.65
C HIS A 81 0.81 -0.32 -2.75
N ALA A 82 1.57 0.33 -3.61
CA ALA A 82 1.04 1.12 -4.72
C ALA A 82 1.44 0.49 -6.06
N ALA A 83 0.48 0.26 -6.96
CA ALA A 83 0.73 -0.41 -8.24
C ALA A 83 -0.36 -0.09 -9.29
N PRO A 84 -0.13 -0.38 -10.59
CA PRO A 84 -1.15 -0.34 -11.62
C PRO A 84 -2.32 -1.30 -11.32
N LEU A 85 -3.51 -0.99 -11.83
CA LEU A 85 -4.73 -1.76 -11.55
C LEU A 85 -4.57 -3.26 -11.81
N GLY A 86 -4.01 -3.66 -12.95
CA GLY A 86 -3.85 -5.08 -13.30
C GLY A 86 -2.94 -5.86 -12.33
N MET A 87 -1.93 -5.21 -11.75
CA MET A 87 -1.08 -5.84 -10.72
C MET A 87 -1.83 -6.00 -9.40
N ILE A 88 -2.65 -5.01 -9.02
CA ILE A 88 -3.48 -5.07 -7.81
C ILE A 88 -4.54 -6.16 -7.95
N GLU A 89 -5.28 -6.19 -9.06
CA GLU A 89 -6.38 -7.14 -9.28
C GLU A 89 -5.91 -8.59 -9.30
N ALA A 90 -4.72 -8.86 -9.83
CA ALA A 90 -4.15 -10.21 -9.88
C ALA A 90 -3.89 -10.84 -8.50
N SER A 91 -3.90 -10.04 -7.42
CA SER A 91 -3.57 -10.49 -6.06
C SER A 91 -4.55 -9.97 -5.00
N ALA A 92 -5.56 -9.19 -5.38
CA ALA A 92 -6.45 -8.52 -4.45
C ALA A 92 -7.22 -9.49 -3.53
N ASP A 93 -7.67 -10.63 -4.07
CA ASP A 93 -8.39 -11.65 -3.30
C ASP A 93 -7.49 -12.33 -2.28
N SER A 94 -6.30 -12.78 -2.70
CA SER A 94 -5.34 -13.47 -1.84
C SER A 94 -4.83 -12.62 -0.67
N PHE A 95 -4.76 -11.30 -0.86
CA PHE A 95 -4.25 -10.35 0.15
C PHE A 95 -5.33 -9.43 0.72
N ALA A 96 -6.61 -9.78 0.55
CA ALA A 96 -7.74 -8.98 1.00
C ALA A 96 -7.61 -8.63 2.49
N GLY A 97 -7.61 -7.33 2.80
CA GLY A 97 -7.51 -6.81 4.17
C GLY A 97 -6.13 -6.91 4.83
N GLN A 98 -5.15 -7.56 4.21
CA GLN A 98 -3.82 -7.74 4.79
C GLN A 98 -2.94 -6.49 4.68
N ILE A 99 -3.03 -5.79 3.54
CA ILE A 99 -2.31 -4.54 3.31
C ILE A 99 -3.18 -3.52 2.54
N PRO A 100 -3.08 -2.22 2.84
CA PRO A 100 -3.63 -1.18 1.99
C PRO A 100 -2.99 -1.14 0.61
N THR A 101 -3.84 -1.04 -0.41
CA THR A 101 -3.44 -0.82 -1.78
C THR A 101 -3.75 0.62 -2.20
N ILE A 102 -2.90 1.17 -3.07
CA ILE A 102 -3.07 2.49 -3.70
C ILE A 102 -2.96 2.27 -5.20
N MET A 103 -4.04 2.56 -5.93
CA MET A 103 -4.05 2.42 -7.38
C MET A 103 -3.28 3.57 -8.02
N LYS A 104 -2.30 3.24 -8.87
CA LYS A 104 -1.68 4.19 -9.79
C LYS A 104 -2.67 4.51 -10.93
N LEU A 105 -2.92 5.80 -11.16
CA LEU A 105 -3.72 6.33 -12.26
C LEU A 105 -2.84 6.70 -13.45
#